data_AF-I3XU08-F1
#
_entry.id   AF-I3XU08-F1
#
_cell.length_a   1.000
_cell.length_b   1.000
_cell.length_c   1.000
_cell.angle_alpha   90.00
_cell.angle_beta   90.00
_cell.angle_gamma   90.00
#
_symmetry.space_group_name_H-M   'P 1'
#
loop_
_entity.id
_entity.type
_entity.pdbx_description
1 polymer ?
#
loop_
_entity_poly.entity_id
_entity_poly.type
_entity_poly.pdbx_seq_one_letter_code
_entity_poly.pdbx_strand_id
1 'polypeptide(L)'
;MDYYKWVLAFHVMAFLSWMAMLFYLPRLFVYHVEYAEKKGFVEVVKIQEYKIYTYIGLPAFWATLASGLLMIALDTQLLSSGGWIYAKFAVLIILALYSFSLEKYRLELANGTCTKSGKFFRAYNEVPTALAILIVGYVITKSFSWAFTLITLGVLAMIMDVILDGKEKK
;
A
#
# COMPACT_ATOMS: atom_id res chain seq x y z
N MET A 1 -10.37 -27.20 -10.86
CA MET A 1 -9.52 -27.16 -9.65
C MET A 1 -8.07 -26.80 -9.95
N ASP A 2 -7.46 -27.25 -11.06
CA ASP A 2 -6.05 -26.95 -11.36
C ASP A 2 -5.77 -25.47 -11.70
N TYR A 3 -6.67 -24.82 -12.45
CA TYR A 3 -6.51 -23.42 -12.81
C TYR A 3 -6.58 -22.45 -11.62
N TYR A 4 -7.34 -22.78 -10.57
CA TYR A 4 -7.48 -21.93 -9.40
C TYR A 4 -6.12 -21.68 -8.72
N LYS A 5 -5.29 -22.73 -8.58
CA LYS A 5 -3.96 -22.60 -7.96
C LYS A 5 -3.04 -21.70 -8.78
N TRP A 6 -3.11 -21.77 -10.10
CA TRP A 6 -2.37 -20.87 -11.00
C TRP A 6 -2.84 -19.43 -10.90
N VAL A 7 -4.15 -19.20 -10.87
CA VAL A 7 -4.72 -17.85 -10.67
C VAL A 7 -4.34 -17.31 -9.29
N LEU A 8 -4.40 -18.12 -8.23
CA LEU A 8 -3.96 -17.76 -6.89
C LEU A 8 -2.47 -17.40 -6.86
N ALA A 9 -1.61 -18.19 -7.50
CA ALA A 9 -0.18 -17.89 -7.58
C ALA A 9 0.06 -16.55 -8.29
N PHE A 10 -0.60 -16.32 -9.43
CA PHE A 10 -0.55 -15.05 -10.13
C PHE A 10 -1.07 -13.89 -9.28
N HIS A 11 -2.18 -14.07 -8.56
CA HIS A 11 -2.75 -13.08 -7.66
C HIS A 11 -1.77 -12.67 -6.57
N VAL A 12 -1.10 -13.63 -5.94
CA VAL A 12 -0.10 -13.35 -4.91
C VAL A 12 1.11 -12.60 -5.51
N MET A 13 1.60 -13.00 -6.69
CA MET A 13 2.71 -12.29 -7.36
C MET A 13 2.34 -10.85 -7.73
N ALA A 14 1.13 -10.63 -8.24
CA ALA A 14 0.61 -9.30 -8.54
C ALA A 14 0.47 -8.46 -7.26
N PHE A 15 -0.08 -9.04 -6.19
CA PHE A 15 -0.22 -8.38 -4.91
C PHE A 15 1.15 -7.99 -4.31
N LEU A 16 2.15 -8.89 -4.35
CA LEU A 16 3.50 -8.59 -3.90
C LEU A 16 4.13 -7.44 -4.69
N SER A 17 3.97 -7.44 -6.02
CA SER A 17 4.44 -6.35 -6.88
C SER A 17 3.78 -5.02 -6.53
N TRP A 18 2.48 -5.03 -6.25
CA TRP A 18 1.75 -3.83 -5.83
C TRP A 18 2.22 -3.34 -4.45
N MET A 19 2.37 -4.25 -3.48
CA MET A 19 2.88 -3.94 -2.14
C MET A 19 4.30 -3.37 -2.17
N ALA A 20 5.18 -3.88 -3.05
CA ALA A 20 6.52 -3.34 -3.22
C ALA A 20 6.51 -1.86 -3.63
N MET A 21 5.60 -1.47 -4.54
CA MET A 21 5.40 -0.06 -4.89
C MET A 21 4.90 0.74 -3.69
N LEU A 22 3.90 0.24 -2.97
CA LEU A 22 3.30 0.94 -1.82
C LEU A 22 4.31 1.18 -0.69
N PHE A 23 5.26 0.27 -0.46
CA PHE A 23 6.33 0.44 0.53
C PHE A 23 7.47 1.34 0.06
N TYR A 24 7.76 1.39 -1.24
CA TYR A 24 8.92 2.13 -1.73
C TYR A 24 8.59 3.59 -2.10
N LEU A 25 7.40 3.84 -2.62
CA LEU A 25 7.02 5.15 -3.15
C LEU A 25 6.96 6.26 -2.07
N PRO A 26 6.37 6.07 -0.87
CA PRO A 26 6.40 7.08 0.19
C PRO A 26 7.83 7.43 0.64
N ARG A 27 8.74 6.44 0.63
CA ARG A 27 10.14 6.66 0.97
C ARG A 27 10.85 7.53 -0.08
N LEU A 28 10.53 7.38 -1.37
CA LEU A 28 11.01 8.30 -2.41
C LEU A 28 10.52 9.73 -2.15
N PHE A 29 9.26 9.90 -1.72
CA PHE A 29 8.71 11.22 -1.41
C PHE A 29 9.45 11.91 -0.25
N VAL A 30 9.89 11.15 0.76
CA VAL A 30 10.77 11.68 1.81
C VAL A 30 12.05 12.26 1.20
N TYR A 31 12.72 11.50 0.33
CA TYR A 31 13.94 11.97 -0.32
C TYR A 31 13.71 13.15 -1.27
N HIS A 32 12.57 13.19 -1.97
CA HIS A 32 12.20 14.31 -2.81
C HIS A 32 12.11 15.60 -2.00
N VAL A 33 11.38 15.57 -0.88
CA VAL A 33 11.16 16.76 -0.04
C VAL A 33 12.45 17.19 0.67
N GLU A 34 13.20 16.24 1.25
CA GLU A 34 14.39 16.56 2.06
C GLU A 34 15.58 17.03 1.23
N TYR A 35 15.66 16.64 -0.05
CA TYR A 35 16.72 17.05 -0.95
C TYR A 35 16.23 17.97 -2.07
N ALA A 36 15.12 18.69 -1.85
CA ALA A 36 14.50 19.57 -2.86
C ALA A 36 15.48 20.60 -3.47
N GLU A 37 16.48 21.06 -2.70
CA GLU A 37 17.51 21.99 -3.17
C GLU A 37 18.50 21.36 -4.17
N LYS A 38 18.66 20.03 -4.15
CA LYS A 38 19.59 19.29 -5.02
C LYS A 38 18.90 18.86 -6.32
N LYS A 39 18.71 19.79 -7.25
CA LYS A 39 17.95 19.60 -8.51
C LYS A 39 18.28 18.29 -9.26
N GLY A 40 19.56 17.98 -9.49
CA GLY A 40 19.96 16.78 -10.22
C GLY A 40 19.57 15.46 -9.52
N PHE A 41 19.58 15.44 -8.18
CA PHE A 41 19.09 14.29 -7.42
C PHE A 41 17.57 14.16 -7.52
N VAL A 42 16.85 15.28 -7.37
CA VAL A 42 15.38 15.32 -7.44
C VAL A 42 14.87 14.86 -8.81
N GLU A 43 15.54 15.21 -9.90
CA GLU A 43 15.17 14.74 -11.25
C GLU A 43 15.22 13.20 -11.34
N VAL A 44 16.25 12.58 -10.78
CA VAL A 44 16.38 11.12 -10.72
C VAL A 44 15.29 10.51 -9.85
N VAL A 45 14.97 11.14 -8.71
CA VAL A 45 13.88 10.69 -7.82
C VAL A 45 12.53 10.77 -8.54
N LYS A 46 12.21 11.86 -9.23
CA LYS A 46 10.97 12.02 -10.03
C LYS A 46 10.81 10.91 -11.07
N ILE A 47 11.90 10.52 -11.74
CA ILE A 47 11.89 9.39 -12.68
C ILE A 47 11.54 8.08 -11.95
N GLN A 48 12.14 7.82 -10.79
CA GLN A 48 11.85 6.62 -10.01
C GLN A 48 10.41 6.58 -9.52
N GLU A 49 9.90 7.70 -8.99
CA GLU A 49 8.52 7.85 -8.52
C GLU A 49 7.52 7.55 -9.64
N TYR A 50 7.76 8.09 -10.84
CA TYR A 50 6.93 7.84 -12.02
C TYR A 50 7.01 6.37 -12.46
N LYS A 51 8.22 5.84 -12.65
CA LYS A 51 8.40 4.47 -13.16
C LYS A 51 7.79 3.45 -12.20
N ILE A 52 8.02 3.58 -10.90
CA ILE A 52 7.50 2.60 -9.94
C ILE A 52 5.98 2.66 -9.85
N TYR A 53 5.37 3.84 -9.90
CA TYR A 53 3.91 3.94 -9.88
C TYR A 53 3.30 3.44 -11.19
N THR A 54 3.73 4.00 -12.33
CA THR A 54 3.07 3.77 -13.62
C THR A 54 3.41 2.41 -14.23
N TYR A 55 4.64 1.92 -14.10
CA TYR A 55 5.06 0.67 -14.74
C TYR A 55 4.98 -0.56 -13.83
N ILE A 56 5.00 -0.38 -12.51
CA ILE A 56 4.95 -1.49 -11.56
C ILE A 56 3.63 -1.46 -10.78
N GLY A 57 3.38 -0.38 -10.05
CA GLY A 57 2.25 -0.26 -9.12
C GLY A 57 0.88 -0.37 -9.77
N LEU A 58 0.61 0.47 -10.78
CA LEU A 58 -0.70 0.55 -11.41
C LEU A 58 -1.06 -0.74 -12.19
N PRO A 59 -0.16 -1.35 -13.00
CA PRO A 59 -0.43 -2.65 -13.60
C PRO A 59 -0.62 -3.76 -12.55
N ALA A 60 0.20 -3.77 -11.49
CA ALA A 60 0.08 -4.76 -10.42
C ALA A 60 -1.23 -4.64 -9.64
N PHE A 61 -1.72 -3.41 -9.40
CA PHE A 61 -3.03 -3.15 -8.82
C PHE A 61 -4.14 -3.80 -9.66
N TRP A 62 -4.18 -3.50 -10.96
CA TRP A 62 -5.20 -4.05 -11.87
C TRP A 62 -5.10 -5.57 -11.99
N ALA A 63 -3.89 -6.12 -12.07
CA ALA A 63 -3.66 -7.56 -12.07
C ALA A 63 -4.16 -8.22 -10.77
N THR A 64 -3.92 -7.60 -9.61
CA THR A 64 -4.39 -8.08 -8.31
C THR A 64 -5.92 -8.08 -8.24
N LEU A 65 -6.56 -6.99 -8.70
CA LEU A 65 -8.01 -6.87 -8.68
C LEU A 65 -8.67 -7.87 -9.65
N ALA A 66 -8.20 -7.92 -10.90
CA ALA A 66 -8.73 -8.82 -11.92
C ALA A 66 -8.57 -10.30 -11.52
N SER A 67 -7.40 -10.69 -11.01
CA SER A 67 -7.17 -12.06 -10.53
C SER A 67 -7.98 -12.38 -9.27
N GLY A 68 -8.18 -11.42 -8.37
CA GLY A 68 -9.02 -11.61 -7.19
C GLY A 68 -10.50 -11.82 -7.55
N LEU A 69 -11.02 -11.03 -8.51
CA LEU A 69 -12.37 -11.20 -9.05
C LEU A 69 -12.51 -12.54 -9.78
N LEU A 70 -11.50 -12.93 -10.56
CA LEU A 70 -11.49 -14.24 -11.24
C LEU A 70 -11.50 -15.39 -10.23
N MET A 71 -10.75 -15.30 -9.12
CA MET A 71 -10.80 -16.32 -8.06
C MET A 71 -12.19 -16.47 -7.46
N ILE A 72 -12.92 -15.37 -7.25
CA ILE A 72 -14.31 -15.40 -6.76
C ILE A 72 -15.25 -16.02 -7.79
N ALA A 73 -15.06 -15.71 -9.08
CA ALA A 73 -15.85 -16.30 -10.16
C ALA A 73 -15.61 -17.82 -10.31
N LEU A 74 -14.38 -18.28 -10.06
CA LEU A 74 -14.01 -19.70 -10.10
C LEU A 74 -14.45 -20.48 -8.85
N ASP A 75 -14.62 -19.80 -7.72
CA ASP A 75 -15.09 -20.38 -6.46
C ASP A 75 -16.06 -19.43 -5.76
N THR A 76 -17.34 -19.56 -6.11
CA THR A 76 -18.41 -18.71 -5.57
C THR A 76 -18.67 -18.96 -4.07
N GLN A 77 -18.23 -20.11 -3.53
CA GLN A 77 -18.33 -20.41 -2.10
C GLN A 77 -17.37 -19.55 -1.27
N LEU A 78 -16.36 -18.93 -1.89
CA LEU A 78 -15.41 -18.05 -1.21
C LEU A 78 -16.12 -16.86 -0.53
N LEU A 79 -17.20 -16.33 -1.11
CA LEU A 79 -17.96 -15.24 -0.49
C LEU A 79 -18.76 -15.70 0.75
N SER A 80 -19.11 -16.98 0.81
CA SER A 80 -19.80 -17.59 1.93
C SER A 80 -18.84 -18.16 2.99
N SER A 81 -17.53 -17.98 2.81
CA SER A 81 -16.48 -18.57 3.69
C SER A 81 -16.27 -17.84 5.03
N GLY A 82 -17.15 -16.89 5.37
CA GLY A 82 -17.18 -16.21 6.68
C GLY A 82 -16.84 -14.71 6.62
N GLY A 83 -16.90 -14.05 7.78
CA GLY A 83 -16.74 -12.60 7.90
C GLY A 83 -15.38 -12.04 7.44
N TRP A 84 -14.33 -12.87 7.41
CA TRP A 84 -12.97 -12.47 7.05
C TRP A 84 -12.85 -11.95 5.62
N ILE A 85 -13.67 -12.45 4.68
CA ILE A 85 -13.62 -12.01 3.27
C ILE A 85 -14.11 -10.56 3.13
N TYR A 86 -15.18 -10.21 3.85
CA TYR A 86 -15.74 -8.86 3.88
C TYR A 86 -14.77 -7.90 4.59
N ALA A 87 -14.16 -8.34 5.70
CA ALA A 87 -13.13 -7.57 6.38
C ALA A 87 -11.92 -7.32 5.47
N LYS A 88 -11.46 -8.34 4.73
CA LYS A 88 -10.39 -8.21 3.72
C LYS A 88 -10.77 -7.20 2.65
N PHE A 89 -11.99 -7.23 2.11
CA PHE A 89 -12.42 -6.28 1.09
C PHE A 89 -12.50 -4.85 1.61
N ALA A 90 -12.97 -4.63 2.84
CA ALA A 90 -12.94 -3.31 3.45
C ALA A 90 -11.51 -2.76 3.53
N VAL A 91 -10.54 -3.58 3.98
CA VAL A 91 -9.13 -3.18 4.02
C VAL A 91 -8.53 -3.00 2.63
N LEU A 92 -8.91 -3.83 1.64
CA LEU A 92 -8.50 -3.68 0.25
C LEU A 92 -8.97 -2.35 -0.36
N ILE A 93 -10.19 -1.92 -0.07
CA ILE A 93 -10.71 -0.62 -0.53
C ILE A 93 -9.86 0.51 0.06
N ILE A 94 -9.55 0.45 1.36
CA ILE A 94 -8.67 1.43 2.02
C ILE A 94 -7.27 1.43 1.39
N LEU A 95 -6.70 0.25 1.12
CA LEU A 95 -5.40 0.11 0.44
C LEU A 95 -5.41 0.69 -0.97
N ALA A 96 -6.50 0.48 -1.72
CA ALA A 96 -6.68 1.06 -3.05
C ALA A 96 -6.73 2.60 -2.98
N LEU A 97 -7.54 3.15 -2.07
CA LEU A 97 -7.61 4.60 -1.83
C LEU A 97 -6.23 5.16 -1.47
N TYR A 98 -5.50 4.49 -0.58
CA TYR A 98 -4.13 4.84 -0.23
C TYR A 98 -3.19 4.84 -1.44
N SER A 99 -3.25 3.80 -2.28
CA SER A 99 -2.46 3.70 -3.51
C SER A 99 -2.73 4.87 -4.46
N PHE A 100 -3.99 5.28 -4.65
CA PHE A 100 -4.32 6.42 -5.50
C PHE A 100 -3.95 7.77 -4.88
N SER A 101 -3.97 7.91 -3.55
CA SER A 101 -3.43 9.11 -2.91
C SER A 101 -1.91 9.23 -3.06
N LEU A 102 -1.16 8.14 -3.21
CA LEU A 102 0.26 8.22 -3.58
C LEU A 102 0.46 8.86 -4.96
N GLU A 103 -0.40 8.55 -5.94
CA GLU A 103 -0.33 9.19 -7.25
C GLU A 103 -0.61 10.68 -7.18
N LYS A 104 -1.60 11.07 -6.37
CA LYS A 104 -1.87 12.48 -6.10
C LYS A 104 -0.62 13.18 -5.56
N TYR A 105 0.03 12.62 -4.54
CA TYR A 105 1.25 13.20 -3.98
C TYR A 105 2.42 13.20 -4.98
N ARG A 106 2.57 12.15 -5.78
CA ARG A 106 3.57 12.11 -6.86
C ARG A 106 3.38 13.27 -7.83
N LEU A 107 2.14 13.53 -8.26
CA LEU A 107 1.83 14.62 -9.18
C LEU A 107 2.07 16.00 -8.53
N GLU A 108 1.68 16.18 -7.27
CA GLU A 108 1.97 17.41 -6.51
C GLU A 108 3.48 17.65 -6.35
N LEU A 109 4.26 16.61 -6.05
CA LEU A 109 5.71 16.67 -5.93
C LEU A 109 6.38 16.96 -7.28
N ALA A 110 5.94 16.28 -8.35
CA ALA A 110 6.43 16.52 -9.70
C ALA A 110 6.24 17.98 -10.13
N ASN A 111 5.08 18.56 -9.80
CA ASN A 111 4.70 19.93 -10.11
C ASN A 111 5.22 20.98 -9.10
N GLY A 112 5.88 20.55 -8.02
CA GLY A 112 6.38 21.46 -6.97
C GLY A 112 5.28 22.13 -6.14
N THR A 113 4.06 21.60 -6.13
CA THR A 113 2.91 22.14 -5.37
C THR A 113 2.67 21.42 -4.04
N CYS A 114 3.43 20.36 -3.76
CA CYS A 114 3.26 19.59 -2.54
C CYS A 114 3.70 20.38 -1.30
N THR A 115 2.79 20.48 -0.31
CA THR A 115 3.03 21.18 0.97
C THR A 115 3.37 20.24 2.13
N LYS A 116 3.53 18.93 1.85
CA LYS A 116 3.77 17.92 2.87
C LYS A 116 5.27 17.80 3.18
N SER A 117 5.58 17.59 4.47
CA SER A 117 6.95 17.47 4.97
C SER A 117 7.50 16.04 4.84
N GLY A 118 8.82 15.88 4.94
CA GLY A 118 9.46 14.57 5.00
C GLY A 118 8.96 13.73 6.19
N LYS A 119 8.65 14.35 7.34
CA LYS A 119 8.02 13.69 8.48
C LYS A 119 6.65 13.10 8.15
N PHE A 120 5.82 13.86 7.42
CA PHE A 120 4.52 13.36 6.97
C PHE A 120 4.71 12.10 6.12
N PHE A 121 5.60 12.14 5.13
CA PHE A 121 5.83 10.98 4.25
C PHE A 121 6.44 9.77 4.97
N ARG A 122 7.26 9.99 6.02
CA ARG A 122 7.71 8.90 6.91
C ARG A 122 6.55 8.24 7.65
N ALA A 123 5.66 9.03 8.27
CA ALA A 123 4.50 8.45 8.95
C ALA A 123 3.56 7.76 7.94
N TYR A 124 3.39 8.38 6.77
CA TYR A 124 2.57 7.84 5.68
C TYR A 124 3.11 6.52 5.11
N ASN A 125 4.41 6.26 5.23
CA ASN A 125 5.06 5.01 4.84
C ASN A 125 4.64 3.80 5.69
N GLU A 126 4.12 4.02 6.90
CA GLU A 126 3.74 2.92 7.81
C GLU A 126 2.32 2.39 7.55
N VAL A 127 1.47 3.19 6.91
CA VAL A 127 0.09 2.81 6.53
C VAL A 127 0.02 1.49 5.75
N PRO A 128 0.79 1.25 4.67
CA PRO A 128 0.72 0.00 3.90
C PRO A 128 1.12 -1.21 4.75
N THR A 129 1.98 -1.04 5.76
CA THR A 129 2.41 -2.13 6.65
C THR A 129 1.23 -2.62 7.48
N ALA A 130 0.49 -1.72 8.12
CA ALA A 130 -0.68 -2.08 8.90
C ALA A 130 -1.77 -2.72 8.03
N LEU A 131 -2.05 -2.17 6.86
CA LEU A 131 -3.03 -2.73 5.94
C LEU A 131 -2.63 -4.12 5.46
N ALA A 132 -1.34 -4.36 5.18
CA ALA A 132 -0.84 -5.68 4.82
C ALA A 132 -0.98 -6.70 5.96
N ILE A 133 -0.67 -6.32 7.20
CA ILE A 133 -0.85 -7.17 8.39
C ILE A 133 -2.32 -7.60 8.53
N LEU A 134 -3.26 -6.66 8.35
CA LEU A 134 -4.69 -6.97 8.42
C LEU A 134 -5.13 -7.91 7.30
N ILE A 135 -4.77 -7.62 6.04
CA ILE A 135 -5.13 -8.47 4.88
C ILE A 135 -4.57 -9.88 5.06
N VAL A 136 -3.27 -10.01 5.33
CA VAL A 136 -2.62 -11.31 5.50
C VAL A 136 -3.20 -12.05 6.71
N GLY A 137 -3.38 -11.36 7.84
CA GLY A 137 -3.96 -11.93 9.05
C GLY A 137 -5.35 -12.53 8.81
N TYR A 138 -6.26 -11.79 8.16
CA TYR A 138 -7.60 -12.30 7.83
C TYR A 138 -7.56 -13.47 6.84
N VAL A 139 -6.67 -13.42 5.84
CA VAL A 139 -6.55 -14.48 4.83
C VAL A 139 -6.02 -15.79 5.43
N ILE A 140 -5.01 -15.71 6.30
CA ILE A 140 -4.35 -16.88 6.90
C ILE A 140 -5.21 -17.49 8.01
N THR A 141 -5.75 -16.66 8.89
CA THR A 141 -6.59 -17.15 10.00
C THR A 141 -7.99 -17.54 9.56
N LYS A 142 -8.42 -17.10 8.37
CA LYS A 142 -9.80 -17.25 7.87
C LYS A 142 -10.84 -16.74 8.87
N SER A 143 -10.47 -15.72 9.64
CA SER A 143 -11.29 -15.17 10.72
C SER A 143 -11.14 -13.65 10.80
N PHE A 144 -12.18 -13.00 11.32
CA PHE A 144 -12.16 -11.59 11.64
C PHE A 144 -12.14 -11.42 13.17
N SER A 145 -11.19 -10.62 13.66
CA SER A 145 -11.02 -10.37 15.10
C SER A 145 -10.88 -8.87 15.34
N TRP A 146 -11.85 -8.29 16.06
CA TRP A 146 -11.80 -6.90 16.47
C TRP A 146 -10.55 -6.56 17.28
N ALA A 147 -10.14 -7.45 18.19
CA ALA A 147 -8.94 -7.26 18.99
C ALA A 147 -7.70 -7.16 18.11
N PHE A 148 -7.53 -8.06 17.14
CA PHE A 148 -6.41 -8.03 16.21
C PHE A 148 -6.38 -6.74 15.39
N THR A 149 -7.55 -6.30 14.90
CA THR A 149 -7.68 -5.05 14.14
C THR A 149 -7.28 -3.83 14.97
N LEU A 150 -7.86 -3.70 16.17
CA LEU A 150 -7.62 -2.55 17.03
C LEU A 150 -6.18 -2.50 17.54
N ILE A 151 -5.59 -3.65 17.87
CA ILE A 151 -4.17 -3.72 18.26
C ILE A 151 -3.28 -3.26 17.09
N THR A 152 -3.54 -3.73 15.87
CA THR A 152 -2.74 -3.35 14.70
C THR A 152 -2.83 -1.84 14.44
N LEU A 153 -4.03 -1.26 14.51
CA LEU A 153 -4.23 0.18 14.34
C LEU A 153 -3.63 1.01 15.49
N GLY A 154 -3.71 0.51 16.73
CA GLY A 154 -3.11 1.16 17.89
C GLY A 154 -1.58 1.20 17.81
N VAL A 155 -0.96 0.10 17.38
CA VAL A 155 0.49 0.04 17.14
C VAL A 155 0.88 0.99 16.00
N LEU A 156 0.12 1.02 14.90
CA LEU A 156 0.36 1.97 13.80
C LEU A 156 0.29 3.42 14.30
N ALA A 157 -0.75 3.77 15.05
CA ALA A 157 -0.93 5.12 15.59
C ALA A 157 0.23 5.51 16.50
N MET A 158 0.64 4.62 17.42
CA MET A 158 1.80 4.84 18.29
C MET A 158 3.08 5.08 17.48
N ILE A 159 3.34 4.30 16.43
CA ILE A 159 4.52 4.48 15.57
C ILE A 159 4.44 5.84 14.83
N MET A 160 3.27 6.18 14.29
CA MET A 160 3.07 7.46 13.60
C MET A 160 3.29 8.64 14.54
N ASP A 161 2.77 8.59 15.76
CA ASP A 161 2.95 9.65 16.77
C ASP A 161 4.44 9.83 17.10
N VAL A 162 5.17 8.72 17.33
CA VAL A 162 6.63 8.77 17.57
C VAL A 162 7.39 9.40 16.39
N ILE A 163 7.00 9.09 15.15
CA ILE A 163 7.63 9.67 13.95
C ILE A 163 7.35 11.18 13.83
N LEU A 164 6.11 11.59 14.14
CA LEU A 164 5.69 12.99 14.03
C LEU A 164 6.31 13.85 15.14
N ASP A 165 6.40 13.32 16.36
CA ASP A 165 6.98 13.97 17.54
C ASP A 165 8.51 14.00 17.53
N GLY A 166 9.16 13.10 16.76
CA GLY A 166 10.60 13.05 16.64
C GLY A 166 11.19 14.39 16.14
N LYS A 167 12.07 15.01 16.94
CA LYS A 167 12.86 16.18 16.49
C LYS A 167 13.71 15.78 15.28
N GLU A 168 13.66 16.59 14.22
CA GLU A 168 14.55 16.43 13.07
C GLU A 168 16.00 16.49 13.55
N LYS A 169 16.75 15.39 13.42
CA LYS A 169 18.21 15.47 13.45
C LYS A 169 18.62 16.18 12.16
N LYS A 170 18.86 17.49 12.30
CA LYS A 170 19.53 18.32 11.28
C LYS A 170 20.85 17.69 10.86
#